data_AF-A0A2S5GMT3-F1
#
_entry.id   AF-A0A2S5GMT3-F1
#
_cell.length_a   1.000
_cell.length_b   1.000
_cell.length_c   1.000
_cell.angle_alpha   90.00
_cell.angle_beta   90.00
_cell.angle_gamma   90.00
#
_symmetry.space_group_name_H-M   'P 1'
#
loop_
_entity.id
_entity.type
_entity.pdbx_description
1 polymer ?
#
loop_
_entity_poly.entity_id
_entity_poly.type
_entity_poly.pdbx_seq_one_letter_code
_entity_poly.pdbx_strand_id
1 'polypeptide(L)'
;MSTSHPLIDDDDLSGMIDDLKKWPHTSIGYGDFELSTTLFLTFYFSHQPAHCLQTTLAMIEVKEAFEKLLGHPFTIATHPHSERPHSYGSKRLGDIREWARLIPVEKTFSAKFTDEKNHQSSPLHSAYLWRTADWRDGGEDYSSIQFYYRWQWWLDNKDAWRRFVLDAIGRLKPAQVYSGFSMGNPLEFGMRAETAVWDRALAPHFYGLDTDYPFGMSLTPQLPSGIRPPTWGFFLSDIWRNKASLSSADVIAQLADPRIRIDALSGGHWIELGPQPELYPVEDGVPALPVLLNRLLRRIRHPQLDLVGFGEWDGDPNERFNRRDTQRWLARFDDDSDWPTPDIRGHEPGAPAVDPVPTHVVAGSTIPSEGWWYTLAQDQSRRYFKADDVAPPISQDTSRGRVIWQRDIDQGVPEPEPARGAETGQLAPRAGQWRAHEVADVWCVVAKHEPLPAYQGRPITWRWMHEAVAAPAGAAHGRSGQACPYPGTWTCQEFATGPQTFMHQTIFPQINGQDVTWVLVTFMK
;
A
#
# COMPACT_ATOMS: atom_id res chain seq x y z
N MET A 1 -15.41 1.27 -15.96
CA MET A 1 -16.75 0.82 -15.51
C MET A 1 -17.75 1.96 -15.70
N SER A 2 -19.05 1.71 -15.90
CA SER A 2 -20.07 2.78 -15.98
C SER A 2 -20.63 3.00 -14.58
N THR A 3 -20.09 3.95 -13.82
CA THR A 3 -20.57 4.20 -12.46
C THR A 3 -21.57 5.34 -12.47
N SER A 4 -22.86 5.00 -12.40
CA SER A 4 -23.94 5.95 -12.06
C SER A 4 -23.90 6.41 -10.59
N HIS A 5 -22.83 6.06 -9.86
CA HIS A 5 -22.59 6.35 -8.46
C HIS A 5 -21.14 6.85 -8.27
N PRO A 6 -20.88 7.72 -7.28
CA PRO A 6 -19.52 8.10 -6.90
C PRO A 6 -18.68 6.87 -6.53
N LEU A 7 -17.41 6.88 -6.92
CA LEU A 7 -16.41 5.87 -6.56
C LEU A 7 -15.93 6.04 -5.11
N ILE A 8 -15.93 7.29 -4.62
CA ILE A 8 -15.43 7.66 -3.30
C ILE A 8 -16.59 8.31 -2.54
N ASP A 9 -16.91 7.78 -1.37
CA ASP A 9 -17.76 8.48 -0.41
C ASP A 9 -16.92 9.23 0.65
N ASP A 10 -17.59 10.04 1.46
CA ASP A 10 -16.91 10.90 2.44
C ASP A 10 -16.19 10.08 3.52
N ASP A 11 -16.70 8.90 3.87
CA ASP A 11 -16.13 8.03 4.89
C ASP A 11 -14.86 7.34 4.34
N ASP A 12 -14.89 6.86 3.10
CA ASP A 12 -13.74 6.31 2.36
C ASP A 12 -12.61 7.34 2.27
N LEU A 13 -12.92 8.57 1.87
CA LEU A 13 -11.92 9.63 1.73
C LEU A 13 -11.31 10.01 3.08
N SER A 14 -12.16 10.23 4.09
CA SER A 14 -11.73 10.59 5.45
C SER A 14 -10.84 9.49 6.06
N GLY A 15 -11.26 8.22 5.94
CA GLY A 15 -10.49 7.08 6.41
C GLY A 15 -9.13 6.97 5.72
N MET A 16 -9.10 7.10 4.39
CA MET A 16 -7.85 7.08 3.63
C MET A 16 -6.89 8.20 4.05
N ILE A 17 -7.40 9.43 4.26
CA ILE A 17 -6.59 10.55 4.73
C ILE A 17 -5.98 10.26 6.10
N ASP A 18 -6.80 9.80 7.06
CA ASP A 18 -6.34 9.51 8.42
C ASP A 18 -5.31 8.38 8.46
N ASP A 19 -5.46 7.38 7.59
CA ASP A 19 -4.51 6.28 7.50
C ASP A 19 -3.22 6.71 6.81
N LEU A 20 -3.28 7.51 5.75
CA LEU A 20 -2.09 8.04 5.05
C LEU A 20 -1.21 8.92 5.94
N LYS A 21 -1.80 9.65 6.89
CA LYS A 21 -1.06 10.41 7.90
C LYS A 21 -0.25 9.52 8.85
N LYS A 22 -0.72 8.29 9.10
CA LYS A 22 -0.05 7.32 9.98
C LYS A 22 0.92 6.42 9.21
N TRP A 23 0.55 6.08 7.97
CA TRP A 23 1.26 5.11 7.15
C TRP A 23 1.09 5.44 5.65
N PRO A 24 2.16 5.77 4.91
CA PRO A 24 2.04 6.35 3.58
C PRO A 24 1.78 5.32 2.46
N HIS A 25 1.51 4.07 2.82
CA HIS A 25 1.15 2.98 1.90
C HIS A 25 -0.14 2.32 2.40
N THR A 26 -1.25 2.99 2.15
CA THR A 26 -2.61 2.54 2.52
C THR A 26 -3.33 2.03 1.28
N SER A 27 -4.12 0.97 1.45
CA SER A 27 -4.98 0.40 0.42
C SER A 27 -6.45 0.54 0.78
N ILE A 28 -7.30 0.66 -0.24
CA ILE A 28 -8.75 0.68 -0.14
C ILE A 28 -9.35 -0.38 -1.07
N GLY A 29 -10.24 -1.21 -0.52
CA GLY A 29 -10.87 -2.32 -1.21
C GLY A 29 -12.27 -1.98 -1.71
N TYR A 30 -12.55 -2.31 -2.97
CA TYR A 30 -13.85 -2.15 -3.64
C TYR A 30 -14.55 -3.49 -3.88
N GLY A 31 -14.15 -4.53 -3.14
CA GLY A 31 -14.61 -5.90 -3.33
C GLY A 31 -13.91 -6.61 -4.50
N ASP A 32 -14.08 -6.09 -5.71
CA ASP A 32 -13.53 -6.71 -6.94
C ASP A 32 -12.09 -6.30 -7.24
N PHE A 33 -11.65 -5.15 -6.74
CA PHE A 33 -10.28 -4.64 -6.88
C PHE A 33 -9.88 -3.84 -5.65
N GLU A 34 -8.58 -3.57 -5.52
CA GLU A 34 -8.00 -2.76 -4.45
C GLU A 34 -7.14 -1.66 -5.07
N LEU A 35 -7.29 -0.42 -4.61
CA LEU A 35 -6.40 0.68 -4.99
C LEU A 35 -5.52 1.05 -3.80
N SER A 36 -4.26 1.37 -4.04
CA SER A 36 -3.32 1.71 -2.97
C SER A 36 -2.39 2.85 -3.34
N THR A 37 -1.96 3.58 -2.31
CA THR A 37 -0.81 4.48 -2.41
C THR A 37 0.48 3.67 -2.30
N THR A 38 1.48 4.05 -3.08
CA THR A 38 2.75 3.33 -3.13
C THR A 38 3.89 4.26 -3.54
N LEU A 39 5.13 3.81 -3.36
CA LEU A 39 6.27 4.52 -3.92
C LEU A 39 6.39 4.22 -5.41
N PHE A 40 6.70 5.26 -6.17
CA PHE A 40 7.01 5.14 -7.59
C PHE A 40 8.43 5.60 -7.90
N LEU A 41 8.94 5.11 -9.03
CA LEU A 41 10.17 5.58 -9.67
C LEU A 41 9.98 5.50 -11.18
N THR A 42 10.08 6.63 -11.87
CA THR A 42 9.84 6.70 -13.31
C THR A 42 10.97 7.40 -14.03
N PHE A 43 11.49 6.74 -15.06
CA PHE A 43 12.53 7.24 -15.97
C PHE A 43 11.89 7.64 -17.29
N TYR A 44 12.21 8.84 -17.78
CA TYR A 44 11.80 9.34 -19.10
C TYR A 44 13.04 9.60 -19.96
N PHE A 45 13.12 8.97 -21.13
CA PHE A 45 14.27 9.06 -22.02
C PHE A 45 13.85 9.00 -23.49
N SER A 46 14.62 9.66 -24.36
CA SER A 46 14.51 9.48 -25.81
C SER A 46 15.50 8.42 -26.29
N HIS A 47 15.33 7.96 -27.53
CA HIS A 47 16.30 7.11 -28.19
C HIS A 47 16.42 7.49 -29.66
N GLN A 48 17.59 7.24 -30.24
CA GLN A 48 17.75 7.34 -31.68
C GLN A 48 17.28 6.03 -32.34
N PRO A 49 16.66 6.08 -33.54
CA PRO A 49 16.15 4.88 -34.21
C PRO A 49 17.22 3.80 -34.40
N ALA A 50 18.45 4.22 -34.74
CA ALA A 50 19.62 3.34 -34.88
C ALA A 50 20.00 2.58 -33.58
N HIS A 51 19.61 3.10 -32.41
CA HIS A 51 19.88 2.50 -31.10
C HIS A 51 18.64 1.85 -30.47
N CYS A 52 17.53 1.72 -31.20
CA CYS A 52 16.25 1.18 -30.70
C CYS A 52 16.41 -0.18 -29.98
N LEU A 53 17.12 -1.13 -30.59
CA LEU A 53 17.35 -2.44 -29.97
C LEU A 53 18.19 -2.32 -28.70
N GLN A 54 19.27 -1.53 -28.74
CA GLN A 54 20.13 -1.32 -27.57
C GLN A 54 19.37 -0.70 -26.41
N THR A 55 18.54 0.32 -26.68
CA THR A 55 17.67 0.95 -25.68
C THR A 55 16.68 -0.05 -25.11
N THR A 56 15.98 -0.82 -25.96
CA THR A 56 15.01 -1.83 -25.49
C THR A 56 15.68 -2.88 -24.59
N LEU A 57 16.89 -3.34 -24.96
CA LEU A 57 17.65 -4.30 -24.15
C LEU A 57 18.09 -3.68 -22.82
N ALA A 58 18.52 -2.41 -22.80
CA ALA A 58 18.84 -1.71 -21.56
C ALA A 58 17.62 -1.59 -20.63
N MET A 59 16.41 -1.37 -21.18
CA MET A 59 15.18 -1.37 -20.39
C MET A 59 14.93 -2.73 -19.72
N ILE A 60 15.12 -3.82 -20.48
CA ILE A 60 14.99 -5.19 -19.97
C ILE A 60 16.02 -5.45 -18.86
N GLU A 61 17.28 -5.04 -19.04
CA GLU A 61 18.33 -5.19 -18.03
C GLU A 61 18.03 -4.42 -16.75
N VAL A 62 17.53 -3.18 -16.85
CA VAL A 62 17.13 -2.38 -15.68
C VAL A 62 15.98 -3.07 -14.95
N LYS A 63 14.97 -3.57 -15.67
CA LYS A 63 13.88 -4.36 -15.08
C LYS A 63 14.40 -5.60 -14.34
N GLU A 64 15.32 -6.35 -14.94
CA GLU A 64 15.87 -7.57 -14.34
C GLU A 64 16.74 -7.27 -13.11
N ALA A 65 17.48 -6.15 -13.13
CA ALA A 65 18.21 -5.67 -11.97
C ALA A 65 17.26 -5.33 -10.81
N PHE A 66 16.13 -4.69 -11.11
CA PHE A 66 15.09 -4.42 -10.13
C PHE A 66 14.46 -5.71 -9.57
N GLU A 67 14.06 -6.65 -10.44
CA GLU A 67 13.51 -7.95 -10.01
C GLU A 67 14.49 -8.72 -9.12
N LYS A 68 15.77 -8.74 -9.49
CA LYS A 68 16.82 -9.35 -8.67
C LYS A 68 16.94 -8.66 -7.30
N LEU A 69 16.76 -7.35 -7.25
CA LEU A 69 16.79 -6.58 -6.02
C LEU A 69 15.57 -6.85 -5.13
N LEU A 70 14.39 -7.12 -5.72
CA LEU A 70 13.20 -7.58 -4.97
C LEU A 70 13.44 -8.95 -4.31
N GLY A 71 14.30 -9.79 -4.90
CA GLY A 71 14.64 -11.11 -4.38
C GLY A 71 13.61 -12.21 -4.69
N HIS A 72 12.56 -11.87 -5.44
CA HIS A 72 11.55 -12.82 -5.92
C HIS A 72 11.07 -12.41 -7.32
N PRO A 73 10.60 -13.36 -8.14
CA PRO A 73 10.08 -13.03 -9.46
C PRO A 73 8.72 -12.31 -9.38
N PHE A 74 8.34 -11.66 -10.47
CA PHE A 74 6.96 -11.18 -10.66
C PHE A 74 5.96 -12.33 -10.82
N THR A 75 4.66 -12.04 -10.65
CA THR A 75 3.58 -13.03 -10.75
C THR A 75 2.93 -13.03 -12.14
N ILE A 76 2.73 -11.85 -12.72
CA ILE A 76 2.10 -11.64 -14.03
C ILE A 76 3.01 -10.79 -14.91
N ALA A 77 3.02 -11.08 -16.21
CA ALA A 77 3.54 -10.19 -17.23
C ALA A 77 2.60 -10.08 -18.43
N THR A 78 2.72 -8.99 -19.20
CA THR A 78 2.00 -8.85 -20.47
C THR A 78 2.83 -9.35 -21.63
N HIS A 79 2.16 -9.97 -22.61
CA HIS A 79 2.78 -10.37 -23.87
C HIS A 79 3.16 -9.13 -24.70
N PRO A 80 4.41 -8.93 -25.15
CA PRO A 80 4.83 -7.66 -25.76
C PRO A 80 4.09 -7.20 -27.03
N HIS A 81 3.55 -8.13 -27.81
CA HIS A 81 2.71 -7.81 -28.97
C HIS A 81 1.19 -7.68 -28.68
N SER A 82 0.59 -8.59 -27.91
CA SER A 82 -0.87 -8.58 -27.67
C SER A 82 -1.29 -7.82 -26.42
N GLU A 83 -0.32 -7.45 -25.58
CA GLU A 83 -0.46 -6.78 -24.29
C GLU A 83 -1.34 -7.54 -23.28
N ARG A 84 -1.69 -8.80 -23.57
CA ARG A 84 -2.51 -9.63 -22.69
C ARG A 84 -1.70 -10.14 -21.49
N PRO A 85 -2.29 -10.13 -20.28
CA PRO A 85 -1.63 -10.64 -19.08
C PRO A 85 -1.57 -12.18 -19.09
N HIS A 86 -0.42 -12.71 -18.70
CA HIS A 86 -0.18 -14.13 -18.49
C HIS A 86 0.69 -14.33 -17.25
N SER A 87 0.61 -15.51 -16.63
CA SER A 87 1.53 -15.87 -15.54
C SER A 87 2.98 -15.72 -15.99
N TYR A 88 3.79 -15.10 -15.14
CA TYR A 88 5.20 -14.86 -15.43
C TYR A 88 5.94 -16.19 -15.63
N GLY A 89 6.81 -16.24 -16.64
CA GLY A 89 7.49 -17.48 -17.07
C GLY A 89 6.65 -18.42 -17.94
N SER A 90 5.39 -18.08 -18.26
CA SER A 90 4.56 -18.87 -19.18
C SER A 90 5.16 -18.90 -20.59
N LYS A 91 5.05 -20.06 -21.27
CA LYS A 91 5.43 -20.23 -22.69
C LYS A 91 4.72 -19.23 -23.62
N ARG A 92 3.56 -18.71 -23.22
CA ARG A 92 2.84 -17.69 -23.99
C ARG A 92 3.58 -16.36 -24.07
N LEU A 93 4.42 -16.05 -23.08
CA LEU A 93 5.18 -14.79 -23.06
C LEU A 93 6.39 -14.84 -23.99
N GLY A 94 6.98 -16.03 -24.22
CA GLY A 94 8.23 -16.18 -24.98
C GLY A 94 9.42 -15.53 -24.26
N ASP A 95 10.55 -15.37 -24.97
CA ASP A 95 11.69 -14.59 -24.48
C ASP A 95 11.48 -13.10 -24.84
N ILE A 96 11.49 -12.24 -23.82
CA ILE A 96 11.35 -10.80 -24.01
C ILE A 96 12.47 -10.18 -24.86
N ARG A 97 13.68 -10.76 -24.85
CA ARG A 97 14.78 -10.30 -25.71
C ARG A 97 14.56 -10.68 -27.17
N GLU A 98 13.89 -11.78 -27.44
CA GLU A 98 13.46 -12.11 -28.80
C GLU A 98 12.39 -11.12 -29.27
N TRP A 99 11.40 -10.79 -28.42
CA TRP A 99 10.43 -9.74 -28.72
C TRP A 99 11.06 -8.38 -29.00
N ALA A 100 12.08 -7.99 -28.23
CA ALA A 100 12.83 -6.75 -28.47
C ALA A 100 13.48 -6.69 -29.86
N ARG A 101 13.84 -7.83 -30.45
CA ARG A 101 14.40 -7.92 -31.81
C ARG A 101 13.31 -7.98 -32.88
N LEU A 102 12.14 -8.55 -32.56
CA LEU A 102 11.05 -8.75 -33.51
C LEU A 102 10.15 -7.52 -33.67
N ILE A 103 10.00 -6.72 -32.63
CA ILE A 103 9.17 -5.51 -32.68
C ILE A 103 9.97 -4.41 -33.39
N PRO A 104 9.50 -3.92 -34.55
CA PRO A 104 10.24 -2.94 -35.33
C PRO A 104 10.21 -1.55 -34.68
N VAL A 105 11.08 -0.64 -35.14
CA VAL A 105 11.26 0.68 -34.51
C VAL A 105 10.00 1.53 -34.60
N GLU A 106 9.23 1.37 -35.67
CA GLU A 106 7.95 2.01 -35.95
C GLU A 106 6.80 1.38 -35.16
N LYS A 107 7.05 0.46 -34.22
CA LYS A 107 6.02 -0.06 -33.31
C LYS A 107 6.45 0.11 -31.87
N THR A 108 5.47 0.30 -30.99
CA THR A 108 5.74 0.43 -29.56
C THR A 108 6.19 -0.92 -29.02
N PHE A 109 7.23 -0.92 -28.19
CA PHE A 109 7.54 -2.08 -27.35
C PHE A 109 6.97 -1.80 -25.95
N SER A 110 6.01 -2.62 -25.52
CA SER A 110 5.34 -2.51 -24.23
C SER A 110 5.45 -3.83 -23.50
N ALA A 111 5.88 -3.81 -22.24
CA ALA A 111 5.89 -5.00 -21.38
C ALA A 111 5.67 -4.57 -19.94
N LYS A 112 4.64 -5.12 -19.29
CA LYS A 112 4.27 -4.79 -17.91
C LYS A 112 4.44 -6.03 -17.04
N PHE A 113 4.94 -5.82 -15.82
CA PHE A 113 5.19 -6.85 -14.83
C PHE A 113 4.58 -6.43 -13.51
N THR A 114 3.94 -7.35 -12.80
CA THR A 114 3.32 -7.10 -11.49
C THR A 114 3.38 -8.34 -10.62
N ASP A 115 3.50 -8.16 -9.31
CA ASP A 115 3.33 -9.22 -8.33
C ASP A 115 1.86 -9.49 -7.97
N GLU A 116 0.95 -8.62 -8.39
CA GLU A 116 -0.48 -8.73 -8.15
C GLU A 116 -1.16 -9.69 -9.16
N LYS A 117 -1.97 -10.60 -8.65
CA LYS A 117 -2.75 -11.56 -9.46
C LYS A 117 -3.98 -10.90 -10.07
N ASN A 118 -4.63 -10.02 -9.31
CA ASN A 118 -5.73 -9.23 -9.81
C ASN A 118 -5.20 -8.02 -10.57
N HIS A 119 -5.14 -8.11 -11.89
CA HIS A 119 -4.69 -7.01 -12.73
C HIS A 119 -5.47 -5.69 -12.59
N GLN A 120 -6.65 -5.68 -11.94
CA GLN A 120 -7.40 -4.47 -11.60
C GLN A 120 -6.95 -3.81 -10.30
N SER A 121 -6.17 -4.51 -9.47
CA SER A 121 -5.65 -3.98 -8.22
C SER A 121 -4.30 -3.28 -8.40
N SER A 122 -4.03 -2.30 -7.55
CA SER A 122 -2.74 -1.65 -7.44
C SER A 122 -1.66 -2.67 -7.07
N PRO A 123 -0.49 -2.66 -7.73
CA PRO A 123 0.57 -3.61 -7.44
C PRO A 123 1.32 -3.26 -6.15
N LEU A 124 1.85 -4.27 -5.47
CA LEU A 124 2.81 -4.05 -4.38
C LEU A 124 4.19 -3.75 -4.97
N HIS A 125 4.56 -4.47 -6.03
CA HIS A 125 5.72 -4.18 -6.86
C HIS A 125 5.40 -4.36 -8.34
N SER A 126 5.90 -3.46 -9.17
CA SER A 126 5.73 -3.56 -10.62
C SER A 126 6.91 -3.01 -11.39
N ALA A 127 6.96 -3.34 -12.69
CA ALA A 127 7.81 -2.70 -13.66
C ALA A 127 7.05 -2.56 -14.98
N TYR A 128 6.86 -1.34 -15.47
CA TYR A 128 6.17 -1.07 -16.74
C TYR A 128 7.14 -0.45 -17.73
N LEU A 129 7.42 -1.17 -18.82
CA LEU A 129 8.35 -0.78 -19.87
C LEU A 129 7.56 -0.29 -21.07
N TRP A 130 7.88 0.92 -21.53
CA TRP A 130 7.28 1.52 -22.70
C TRP A 130 8.34 2.18 -23.57
N ARG A 131 8.70 1.55 -24.69
CA ARG A 131 9.49 2.20 -25.74
C ARG A 131 8.52 2.79 -26.74
N THR A 132 8.50 4.11 -26.82
CA THR A 132 7.73 4.85 -27.81
C THR A 132 8.20 4.51 -29.22
N ALA A 133 7.26 4.48 -30.15
CA ALA A 133 7.53 4.10 -31.52
C ALA A 133 7.94 5.30 -32.37
N ASP A 134 8.80 5.06 -33.37
CA ASP A 134 9.29 6.09 -34.26
C ASP A 134 8.38 6.23 -35.50
N TRP A 135 7.21 6.86 -35.34
CA TRP A 135 6.23 7.04 -36.43
C TRP A 135 6.34 8.40 -37.14
N ARG A 136 7.20 9.31 -36.66
CA ARG A 136 7.29 10.69 -37.18
C ARG A 136 8.74 11.11 -37.32
N ASP A 137 9.05 11.74 -38.44
CA ASP A 137 10.28 12.54 -38.62
C ASP A 137 10.39 13.58 -37.49
N GLY A 138 11.07 13.22 -36.39
CA GLY A 138 11.53 14.15 -35.36
C GLY A 138 10.68 14.32 -34.08
N GLY A 139 9.90 13.33 -33.63
CA GLY A 139 9.18 13.45 -32.35
C GLY A 139 10.11 13.40 -31.12
N GLU A 140 10.08 14.43 -30.26
CA GLU A 140 10.79 14.49 -28.96
C GLU A 140 10.13 13.61 -27.85
N ASP A 141 9.27 12.67 -28.24
CA ASP A 141 8.51 11.86 -27.29
C ASP A 141 9.41 10.95 -26.45
N TYR A 142 9.05 10.79 -25.18
CA TYR A 142 9.79 9.93 -24.29
C TYR A 142 9.31 8.48 -24.37
N SER A 143 10.27 7.58 -24.29
CA SER A 143 10.10 6.24 -23.75
C SER A 143 10.17 6.31 -22.22
N SER A 144 9.59 5.34 -21.54
CA SER A 144 9.59 5.30 -20.08
C SER A 144 9.77 3.90 -19.49
N ILE A 145 10.29 3.89 -18.26
CA ILE A 145 10.18 2.74 -17.36
C ILE A 145 9.64 3.27 -16.03
N GLN A 146 8.55 2.67 -15.54
CA GLN A 146 7.98 2.97 -14.23
C GLN A 146 8.09 1.74 -13.32
N PHE A 147 8.43 1.98 -12.06
CA PHE A 147 8.44 0.98 -11.00
C PHE A 147 7.51 1.40 -9.88
N TYR A 148 6.74 0.46 -9.35
CA TYR A 148 6.12 0.57 -8.03
C TYR A 148 6.82 -0.36 -7.05
N TYR A 149 6.92 0.05 -5.79
CA TYR A 149 7.47 -0.77 -4.71
C TYR A 149 6.95 -0.32 -3.35
N ARG A 150 6.85 -1.27 -2.43
CA ARG A 150 6.29 -1.00 -1.10
C ARG A 150 7.17 -0.08 -0.27
N TRP A 151 6.52 0.74 0.54
CA TRP A 151 7.15 1.57 1.56
C TRP A 151 8.08 0.78 2.49
N GLN A 152 7.56 -0.32 3.07
CA GLN A 152 8.37 -1.17 3.97
C GLN A 152 9.59 -1.76 3.24
N TRP A 153 9.43 -2.20 2.00
CA TRP A 153 10.55 -2.72 1.23
C TRP A 153 11.61 -1.65 0.98
N TRP A 154 11.20 -0.40 0.70
CA TRP A 154 12.14 0.70 0.53
C TRP A 154 12.91 1.01 1.82
N LEU A 155 12.23 1.02 2.98
CA LEU A 155 12.87 1.19 4.29
C LEU A 155 13.99 0.15 4.50
N ASP A 156 13.71 -1.10 4.15
CA ASP A 156 14.64 -2.22 4.32
C ASP A 156 15.80 -2.20 3.29
N ASN A 157 15.63 -1.51 2.16
CA ASN A 157 16.52 -1.60 0.99
C ASN A 157 17.04 -0.26 0.45
N LYS A 158 16.88 0.86 1.19
CA LYS A 158 17.14 2.23 0.71
C LYS A 158 18.47 2.41 -0.05
N ASP A 159 19.57 1.86 0.47
CA ASP A 159 20.90 2.03 -0.12
C ASP A 159 21.11 1.15 -1.36
N ALA A 160 20.45 0.00 -1.41
CA ALA A 160 20.47 -0.87 -2.59
C ALA A 160 19.55 -0.30 -3.69
N TRP A 161 18.38 0.19 -3.33
CA TRP A 161 17.46 0.92 -4.21
C TRP A 161 18.14 2.13 -4.84
N ARG A 162 18.84 2.93 -4.04
CA ARG A 162 19.56 4.11 -4.49
C ARG A 162 20.67 3.78 -5.49
N ARG A 163 21.48 2.77 -5.22
CA ARG A 163 22.48 2.29 -6.20
C ARG A 163 21.82 1.85 -7.50
N PHE A 164 20.68 1.15 -7.40
CA PHE A 164 19.89 0.78 -8.57
C PHE A 164 19.42 2.01 -9.37
N VAL A 165 18.93 3.07 -8.70
CA VAL A 165 18.54 4.33 -9.37
C VAL A 165 19.70 4.95 -10.13
N LEU A 166 20.85 5.14 -9.46
CA LEU A 166 22.03 5.78 -10.07
C LEU A 166 22.57 4.96 -11.25
N ASP A 167 22.61 3.62 -11.11
CA ASP A 167 23.02 2.72 -12.19
C ASP A 167 22.03 2.76 -13.37
N ALA A 168 20.73 2.81 -13.09
CA ALA A 168 19.69 2.92 -14.12
C ALA A 168 19.78 4.28 -14.85
N ILE A 169 20.06 5.38 -14.15
CA ILE A 169 20.33 6.69 -14.77
C ILE A 169 21.54 6.58 -15.70
N GLY A 170 22.63 5.95 -15.26
CA GLY A 170 23.84 5.77 -16.08
C GLY A 170 23.59 4.95 -17.35
N ARG A 171 22.72 3.93 -17.29
CA ARG A 171 22.37 3.04 -18.41
C ARG A 171 21.40 3.68 -19.39
N LEU A 172 20.30 4.23 -18.90
CA LEU A 172 19.20 4.75 -19.72
C LEU A 172 19.46 6.18 -20.20
N LYS A 173 20.33 6.93 -19.50
CA LYS A 173 20.62 8.35 -19.75
C LYS A 173 19.33 9.18 -19.86
N PRO A 174 18.46 9.12 -18.84
CA PRO A 174 17.16 9.78 -18.88
C PRO A 174 17.26 11.29 -18.97
N ALA A 175 16.30 11.89 -19.66
CA ALA A 175 16.10 13.32 -19.63
C ALA A 175 15.51 13.75 -18.28
N GLN A 176 14.63 12.93 -17.70
CA GLN A 176 13.96 13.20 -16.43
C GLN A 176 13.77 11.90 -15.64
N VAL A 177 13.90 11.97 -14.32
CA VAL A 177 13.54 10.87 -13.40
C VAL A 177 12.83 11.44 -12.19
N TYR A 178 11.79 10.76 -11.75
CA TYR A 178 10.96 11.17 -10.62
C TYR A 178 10.73 10.00 -9.68
N SER A 179 10.71 10.29 -8.38
CA SER A 179 10.35 9.32 -7.34
C SER A 179 9.66 10.00 -6.16
N GLY A 180 8.69 9.32 -5.57
CA GLY A 180 7.87 9.81 -4.46
C GLY A 180 6.70 8.87 -4.23
N PHE A 181 5.63 9.37 -3.61
CA PHE A 181 4.38 8.63 -3.47
C PHE A 181 3.40 8.97 -4.59
N SER A 182 2.67 7.98 -5.06
CA SER A 182 1.50 8.15 -5.94
C SER A 182 0.48 7.08 -5.65
N MET A 183 -0.71 7.18 -6.24
CA MET A 183 -1.54 6.00 -6.40
C MET A 183 -0.83 4.99 -7.33
N GLY A 184 -0.85 3.71 -6.97
CA GLY A 184 -0.25 2.64 -7.77
C GLY A 184 -1.16 2.28 -8.93
N ASN A 185 -0.80 2.61 -10.16
CA ASN A 185 -1.65 2.26 -11.31
C ASN A 185 -1.72 0.72 -11.47
N PRO A 186 -2.94 0.14 -11.49
CA PRO A 186 -3.13 -1.26 -11.81
C PRO A 186 -2.60 -1.62 -13.21
N LEU A 187 -2.37 -2.92 -13.44
CA LEU A 187 -1.89 -3.40 -14.73
C LEU A 187 -2.96 -3.23 -15.83
N GLU A 188 -4.23 -3.40 -15.46
CA GLU A 188 -5.37 -3.15 -16.34
C GLU A 188 -5.49 -1.66 -16.66
N PHE A 189 -5.32 -1.37 -17.95
CA PHE A 189 -5.23 -0.01 -18.46
C PHE A 189 -6.46 0.87 -18.16
N GLY A 190 -7.66 0.26 -18.12
CA GLY A 190 -8.91 0.96 -17.83
C GLY A 190 -8.96 1.55 -16.42
N MET A 191 -8.27 0.94 -15.45
CA MET A 191 -8.30 1.33 -14.03
C MET A 191 -7.67 2.70 -13.76
N ARG A 192 -6.99 3.29 -14.75
CA ARG A 192 -6.48 4.65 -14.64
C ARG A 192 -7.60 5.66 -14.37
N ALA A 193 -8.80 5.44 -14.91
CA ALA A 193 -9.92 6.35 -14.71
C ALA A 193 -10.32 6.43 -13.23
N GLU A 194 -10.31 5.29 -12.52
CA GLU A 194 -10.58 5.15 -11.09
C GLU A 194 -9.43 5.69 -10.24
N THR A 195 -8.17 5.40 -10.63
CA THR A 195 -6.97 5.95 -9.96
C THR A 195 -6.93 7.49 -10.02
N ALA A 196 -7.34 8.08 -11.15
CA ALA A 196 -7.37 9.54 -11.31
C ALA A 196 -8.37 10.26 -10.40
N VAL A 197 -9.46 9.59 -10.00
CA VAL A 197 -10.41 10.12 -9.01
C VAL A 197 -9.72 10.26 -7.65
N TRP A 198 -9.01 9.21 -7.22
CA TRP A 198 -8.22 9.23 -5.98
C TRP A 198 -7.10 10.26 -6.00
N ASP A 199 -6.36 10.37 -7.11
CA ASP A 199 -5.32 11.39 -7.26
C ASP A 199 -5.89 12.80 -6.99
N ARG A 200 -7.07 13.11 -7.56
CA ARG A 200 -7.71 14.42 -7.37
C ARG A 200 -8.31 14.58 -5.98
N ALA A 201 -8.89 13.54 -5.41
CA ALA A 201 -9.52 13.59 -4.09
C ALA A 201 -8.48 13.80 -2.97
N LEU A 202 -7.30 13.18 -3.08
CA LEU A 202 -6.25 13.26 -2.07
C LEU A 202 -5.32 14.48 -2.22
N ALA A 203 -5.17 15.03 -3.43
CA ALA A 203 -4.26 16.15 -3.70
C ALA A 203 -4.46 17.42 -2.84
N PRO A 204 -5.68 17.77 -2.36
CA PRO A 204 -5.87 18.86 -1.41
C PRO A 204 -5.40 18.56 0.02
N HIS A 205 -5.04 17.31 0.32
CA HIS A 205 -4.68 16.86 1.66
C HIS A 205 -3.18 16.53 1.81
N PHE A 206 -2.48 16.28 0.70
CA PHE A 206 -1.07 15.88 0.72
C PHE A 206 -0.29 16.58 -0.40
N TYR A 207 0.69 17.42 -0.05
CA TYR A 207 1.54 18.10 -1.04
C TYR A 207 2.51 17.14 -1.77
N GLY A 208 2.91 16.06 -1.11
CA GLY A 208 3.87 15.07 -1.57
C GLY A 208 3.28 13.90 -2.34
N LEU A 209 1.94 13.77 -2.39
CA LEU A 209 1.28 12.80 -3.25
C LEU A 209 1.30 13.30 -4.69
N ASP A 210 1.90 12.52 -5.58
CA ASP A 210 2.07 12.83 -6.99
C ASP A 210 1.07 12.06 -7.87
N THR A 211 0.78 12.60 -9.05
CA THR A 211 -0.02 11.95 -10.10
C THR A 211 0.92 11.40 -11.17
N ASP A 212 1.53 10.23 -10.96
CA ASP A 212 2.45 9.65 -11.94
C ASP A 212 1.74 8.77 -12.98
N TYR A 213 1.66 9.28 -14.22
CA TYR A 213 1.03 8.58 -15.33
C TYR A 213 1.85 8.71 -16.63
N PRO A 214 2.85 7.83 -16.84
CA PRO A 214 3.78 7.95 -17.96
C PRO A 214 3.10 7.95 -19.32
N PHE A 215 2.04 7.17 -19.53
CA PHE A 215 1.36 7.09 -20.82
C PHE A 215 0.78 8.45 -21.25
N GLY A 216 0.15 9.19 -20.33
CA GLY A 216 -0.38 10.54 -20.62
C GLY A 216 0.70 11.61 -20.69
N MET A 217 1.85 11.42 -20.03
CA MET A 217 2.88 12.44 -19.85
C MET A 217 4.09 12.33 -20.80
N SER A 218 4.26 11.19 -21.48
CA SER A 218 5.47 10.94 -22.29
C SER A 218 5.47 11.61 -23.66
N LEU A 219 4.30 12.08 -24.14
CA LEU A 219 4.15 12.60 -25.50
C LEU A 219 4.24 14.12 -25.53
N THR A 220 4.77 14.69 -26.62
CA THR A 220 4.74 16.12 -26.89
C THR A 220 3.28 16.59 -27.06
N PRO A 221 2.82 17.67 -26.40
CA PRO A 221 3.63 18.71 -25.77
C PRO A 221 3.85 18.57 -24.25
N GLN A 222 3.75 17.39 -23.64
CA GLN A 222 3.83 17.19 -22.18
C GLN A 222 5.27 17.27 -21.62
N LEU A 223 5.80 16.21 -21.00
CA LEU A 223 7.15 16.24 -20.41
C LEU A 223 8.29 16.48 -21.41
N PRO A 224 8.17 16.18 -22.71
CA PRO A 224 9.15 16.68 -23.68
C PRO A 224 9.31 18.21 -23.66
N SER A 225 8.23 18.97 -23.39
CA SER A 225 8.22 20.44 -23.41
C SER A 225 8.45 21.10 -22.06
N GLY A 226 8.48 20.35 -20.96
CA GLY A 226 8.75 20.90 -19.62
C GLY A 226 8.99 19.82 -18.57
N ILE A 227 9.27 20.22 -17.33
CA ILE A 227 9.42 19.29 -16.20
C ILE A 227 8.22 19.35 -15.25
N ARG A 228 8.08 18.34 -14.38
CA ARG A 228 7.08 18.33 -13.30
C ARG A 228 7.49 19.29 -12.18
N PRO A 229 6.55 19.67 -11.29
CA PRO A 229 6.92 20.19 -9.97
C PRO A 229 7.81 19.20 -9.20
N PRO A 230 8.52 19.68 -8.16
CA PRO A 230 9.31 18.83 -7.26
C PRO A 230 8.57 17.60 -6.76
N THR A 231 9.28 16.47 -6.79
CA THR A 231 9.00 15.21 -6.09
C THR A 231 10.08 14.99 -5.03
N TRP A 232 9.96 13.94 -4.21
CA TRP A 232 11.00 13.62 -3.22
C TRP A 232 12.36 13.34 -3.87
N GLY A 233 12.38 12.46 -4.86
CA GLY A 233 13.57 12.15 -5.67
C GLY A 233 13.41 12.72 -7.07
N PHE A 234 14.41 13.43 -7.57
CA PHE A 234 14.36 14.12 -8.87
C PHE A 234 15.72 14.08 -9.58
N PHE A 235 15.74 13.73 -10.87
CA PHE A 235 16.94 13.85 -11.70
C PHE A 235 16.88 15.10 -12.57
N LEU A 236 17.76 16.06 -12.26
CA LEU A 236 18.01 17.23 -13.09
C LEU A 236 19.10 16.91 -14.12
N SER A 237 18.70 16.44 -15.30
CA SER A 237 19.65 16.21 -16.40
C SER A 237 20.27 17.52 -16.91
N ASP A 238 21.43 17.41 -17.56
CA ASP A 238 22.08 18.55 -18.21
C ASP A 238 21.20 19.21 -19.28
N ILE A 239 20.31 18.45 -19.93
CA ILE A 239 19.34 18.99 -20.90
C ILE A 239 18.48 20.06 -20.23
N TRP A 240 17.88 19.74 -19.09
CA TRP A 240 16.97 20.64 -18.38
C TRP A 240 17.71 21.69 -17.57
N ARG A 241 18.85 21.34 -16.97
CA ARG A 241 19.71 22.29 -16.28
C ARG A 241 20.17 23.42 -17.21
N ASN A 242 20.60 23.07 -18.42
CA ASN A 242 21.03 24.06 -19.42
C ASN A 242 19.85 24.90 -19.93
N LYS A 243 18.65 24.31 -20.12
CA LYS A 243 17.41 25.08 -20.40
C LYS A 243 17.09 26.10 -19.31
N ALA A 244 17.36 25.76 -18.04
CA ALA A 244 17.22 26.68 -16.91
C ALA A 244 18.37 27.70 -16.78
N SER A 245 19.40 27.63 -17.64
CA SER A 245 20.62 28.44 -17.57
C SER A 245 21.36 28.33 -16.23
N LEU A 246 21.41 27.11 -15.67
CA LEU A 246 22.08 26.82 -14.40
C LEU A 246 23.39 26.05 -14.64
N SER A 247 24.45 26.40 -13.91
CA SER A 247 25.64 25.56 -13.79
C SER A 247 25.46 24.48 -12.72
N SER A 248 26.35 23.48 -12.69
CA SER A 248 26.38 22.50 -11.58
C SER A 248 26.60 23.17 -10.22
N ALA A 249 27.49 24.18 -10.17
CA ALA A 249 27.75 24.94 -8.96
C ALA A 249 26.51 25.72 -8.49
N ASP A 250 25.72 26.28 -9.42
CA ASP A 250 24.48 26.98 -9.07
C ASP A 250 23.45 26.04 -8.44
N VAL A 251 23.30 24.83 -8.97
CA VAL A 251 22.38 23.82 -8.40
C VAL A 251 22.79 23.48 -6.96
N ILE A 252 24.08 23.21 -6.73
CA ILE A 252 24.60 22.88 -5.40
C ILE A 252 24.43 24.07 -4.44
N ALA A 253 24.74 25.29 -4.88
CA ALA A 253 24.66 26.48 -4.05
C ALA A 253 23.21 26.85 -3.68
N GLN A 254 22.27 26.75 -4.63
CA GLN A 254 20.85 27.08 -4.39
C GLN A 254 20.12 26.02 -3.56
N LEU A 255 20.60 24.78 -3.57
CA LEU A 255 20.05 23.66 -2.79
C LEU A 255 20.93 23.30 -1.59
N ALA A 256 21.71 24.25 -1.08
CA ALA A 256 22.59 24.08 0.07
C ALA A 256 21.81 24.00 1.40
N ASP A 257 20.96 22.98 1.53
CA ASP A 257 20.29 22.59 2.77
C ASP A 257 20.87 21.23 3.22
N PRO A 258 21.27 21.06 4.50
CA PRO A 258 21.90 19.83 4.98
C PRO A 258 21.00 18.59 4.88
N ARG A 259 19.69 18.77 4.71
CA ARG A 259 18.73 17.67 4.51
C ARG A 259 18.63 17.23 3.06
N ILE A 260 19.11 18.03 2.11
CA ILE A 260 19.09 17.68 0.68
C ILE A 260 20.37 16.91 0.34
N ARG A 261 20.20 15.73 -0.26
CA ARG A 261 21.32 15.00 -0.85
C ARG A 261 21.36 15.22 -2.35
N ILE A 262 22.56 15.45 -2.88
CA ILE A 262 22.81 15.62 -4.31
C ILE A 262 23.93 14.66 -4.73
N ASP A 263 23.65 13.78 -5.68
CA ASP A 263 24.65 12.95 -6.35
C ASP A 263 24.91 13.50 -7.74
N ALA A 264 26.12 14.01 -7.95
CA ALA A 264 26.57 14.44 -9.27
C ALA A 264 26.87 13.23 -10.15
N LEU A 265 26.22 13.17 -11.31
CA LEU A 265 26.38 12.12 -12.31
C LEU A 265 26.91 12.74 -13.61
N SER A 266 27.38 11.91 -14.54
CA SER A 266 27.99 12.37 -15.79
C SER A 266 27.04 13.15 -16.71
N GLY A 267 25.73 13.11 -16.47
CA GLY A 267 24.71 13.77 -17.30
C GLY A 267 23.69 14.58 -16.50
N GLY A 268 23.98 14.93 -15.24
CA GLY A 268 23.05 15.68 -14.39
C GLY A 268 23.25 15.42 -12.89
N HIS A 269 22.24 15.79 -12.10
CA HIS A 269 22.24 15.62 -10.65
C HIS A 269 21.01 14.83 -10.22
N TRP A 270 21.22 13.77 -9.45
CA TRP A 270 20.15 13.14 -8.67
C TRP A 270 20.00 13.91 -7.35
N ILE A 271 18.77 14.31 -7.02
CA ILE A 271 18.44 15.16 -5.87
C ILE A 271 17.40 14.43 -5.03
N GLU A 272 17.67 14.24 -3.74
CA GLU A 272 16.72 13.72 -2.75
C GLU A 272 16.40 14.80 -1.71
N LEU A 273 15.12 15.08 -1.50
CA LEU A 273 14.62 16.08 -0.56
C LEU A 273 14.37 15.44 0.81
N GLY A 274 15.32 15.57 1.73
CA GLY A 274 15.21 14.96 3.05
C GLY A 274 15.64 13.49 3.08
N PRO A 275 15.63 12.86 4.28
CA PRO A 275 16.15 11.51 4.46
C PRO A 275 15.27 10.43 3.84
N GLN A 276 13.99 10.72 3.57
CA GLN A 276 13.00 9.78 3.06
C GLN A 276 11.86 10.46 2.28
N PRO A 277 11.13 9.73 1.42
CA PRO A 277 9.89 10.20 0.83
C PRO A 277 8.85 10.60 1.89
N GLU A 278 8.13 11.69 1.66
CA GLU A 278 7.09 12.19 2.56
C GLU A 278 5.84 12.61 1.77
N LEU A 279 4.65 12.40 2.35
CA LEU A 279 3.36 12.83 1.78
C LEU A 279 3.05 14.29 2.05
N TYR A 280 3.69 14.91 3.05
CA TYR A 280 3.46 16.30 3.47
C TYR A 280 1.96 16.62 3.65
N PRO A 281 1.34 16.16 4.76
CA PRO A 281 -0.03 16.54 5.09
C PRO A 281 -0.16 18.05 5.05
N VAL A 282 -1.20 18.52 4.36
CA VAL A 282 -1.38 19.94 4.08
C VAL A 282 -1.59 20.76 5.36
N GLU A 283 -2.17 20.14 6.39
CA GLU A 283 -2.38 20.75 7.72
C GLU A 283 -1.06 21.05 8.46
N ASP A 284 0.05 20.43 8.06
CA ASP A 284 1.37 20.68 8.61
C ASP A 284 2.08 21.88 7.93
N GLY A 285 1.38 22.60 7.05
CA GLY A 285 1.90 23.74 6.31
C GLY A 285 2.68 23.38 5.04
N VAL A 286 3.13 24.41 4.31
CA VAL A 286 3.81 24.22 3.02
C VAL A 286 5.25 23.69 3.26
N PRO A 287 5.65 22.56 2.65
CA PRO A 287 6.92 21.92 2.96
C PRO A 287 8.11 22.71 2.36
N ALA A 288 9.10 23.00 3.20
CA ALA A 288 10.21 23.90 2.84
C ALA A 288 11.13 23.34 1.74
N LEU A 289 11.44 22.03 1.75
CA LEU A 289 12.37 21.43 0.79
C LEU A 289 11.81 21.39 -0.64
N PRO A 290 10.55 20.95 -0.88
CA PRO A 290 9.92 21.11 -2.19
C PRO A 290 9.84 22.55 -2.65
N VAL A 291 9.53 23.52 -1.78
CA VAL A 291 9.54 24.95 -2.14
C VAL A 291 10.93 25.41 -2.60
N LEU A 292 11.99 25.00 -1.90
CA LEU A 292 13.35 25.35 -2.27
C LEU A 292 13.71 24.81 -3.67
N LEU A 293 13.45 23.52 -3.94
CA LEU A 293 13.68 22.95 -5.27
C LEU A 293 12.77 23.59 -6.33
N ASN A 294 11.52 23.92 -5.99
CA ASN A 294 10.58 24.54 -6.90
C ASN A 294 11.08 25.89 -7.43
N ARG A 295 11.72 26.72 -6.59
CA ARG A 295 12.28 28.01 -7.03
C ARG A 295 13.30 27.85 -8.16
N LEU A 296 14.07 26.75 -8.14
CA LEU A 296 15.02 26.39 -9.18
C LEU A 296 14.31 25.88 -10.46
N LEU A 297 13.27 25.05 -10.29
CA LEU A 297 12.58 24.36 -11.38
C LEU A 297 11.48 25.19 -12.06
N ARG A 298 10.90 26.19 -11.39
CA ARG A 298 9.70 26.94 -11.83
C ARG A 298 9.78 27.47 -13.26
N ARG A 299 10.96 27.95 -13.68
CA ARG A 299 11.16 28.55 -15.02
C ARG A 299 11.09 27.55 -16.17
N ILE A 300 11.32 26.27 -15.90
CA ILE A 300 11.31 25.18 -16.89
C ILE A 300 10.17 24.18 -16.64
N ARG A 301 9.35 24.42 -15.61
CA ARG A 301 8.20 23.59 -15.26
C ARG A 301 7.13 23.68 -16.35
N HIS A 302 6.56 22.53 -16.70
CA HIS A 302 5.46 22.47 -17.64
C HIS A 302 4.21 23.14 -17.03
N PRO A 303 3.54 24.07 -17.74
CA PRO A 303 2.42 24.82 -17.16
C PRO A 303 1.10 24.05 -17.13
N GLN A 304 0.97 22.96 -17.90
CA GLN A 304 -0.29 22.23 -18.08
C GLN A 304 -0.05 20.76 -18.43
N LEU A 305 0.23 19.91 -17.45
CA LEU A 305 0.35 18.46 -17.70
C LEU A 305 -1.02 17.79 -17.83
N ASP A 306 -1.09 16.68 -18.53
CA ASP A 306 -2.27 15.80 -18.51
C ASP A 306 -2.23 14.93 -17.24
N LEU A 307 -2.98 15.35 -16.21
CA LEU A 307 -3.11 14.62 -14.95
C LEU A 307 -4.31 13.65 -14.94
N VAL A 308 -5.25 13.80 -15.87
CA VAL A 308 -6.48 12.99 -15.91
C VAL A 308 -6.19 11.63 -16.53
N GLY A 309 -5.42 11.61 -17.62
CA GLY A 309 -5.13 10.40 -18.38
C GLY A 309 -6.31 9.96 -19.24
N PHE A 310 -7.38 9.40 -18.64
CA PHE A 310 -8.58 8.97 -19.36
C PHE A 310 -9.86 9.63 -18.86
N GLY A 311 -10.70 9.98 -19.84
CA GLY A 311 -11.77 10.96 -19.73
C GLY A 311 -12.92 10.58 -18.82
N GLU A 312 -13.35 11.60 -18.09
CA GLU A 312 -14.72 11.82 -17.66
C GLU A 312 -15.67 11.64 -18.86
N TRP A 313 -16.77 10.93 -18.67
CA TRP A 313 -17.86 10.83 -19.65
C TRP A 313 -19.07 11.62 -19.17
N ASP A 314 -19.99 11.95 -20.08
CA ASP A 314 -21.20 12.71 -19.74
C ASP A 314 -21.99 12.00 -18.63
N GLY A 315 -22.17 12.68 -17.50
CA GLY A 315 -22.87 12.15 -16.33
C GLY A 315 -22.02 11.28 -15.39
N ASP A 316 -20.70 11.23 -15.56
CA ASP A 316 -19.79 10.68 -14.55
C ASP A 316 -19.82 11.54 -13.28
N PRO A 317 -20.20 10.99 -12.11
CA PRO A 317 -20.28 11.75 -10.86
C PRO A 317 -18.91 12.01 -10.21
N ASN A 318 -17.83 11.46 -10.76
CA ASN A 318 -16.51 11.48 -10.13
C ASN A 318 -15.66 12.67 -10.54
N GLU A 319 -15.22 13.46 -9.55
CA GLU A 319 -14.31 14.58 -9.78
C GLU A 319 -12.92 14.10 -10.19
N ARG A 320 -12.36 14.75 -11.21
CA ARG A 320 -10.96 14.58 -11.65
C ARG A 320 -10.30 15.94 -11.84
N PHE A 321 -8.99 15.93 -12.04
CA PHE A 321 -8.25 17.16 -12.33
C PHE A 321 -8.78 17.86 -13.57
N ASN A 322 -9.46 18.99 -13.40
CA ASN A 322 -9.72 19.87 -14.53
C ASN A 322 -8.48 20.72 -14.86
N ARG A 323 -8.58 21.51 -15.93
CA ARG A 323 -7.49 22.39 -16.39
C ARG A 323 -7.01 23.35 -15.29
N ARG A 324 -7.94 23.98 -14.55
CA ARG A 324 -7.64 24.97 -13.52
C ARG A 324 -6.97 24.32 -12.31
N ASP A 325 -7.53 23.23 -11.81
CA ASP A 325 -6.96 22.50 -10.67
C ASP A 325 -5.57 21.96 -11.00
N THR A 326 -5.37 21.48 -12.22
CA THR A 326 -4.04 21.07 -12.70
C THR A 326 -3.02 22.19 -12.59
N GLN A 327 -3.34 23.39 -13.08
CA GLN A 327 -2.42 24.54 -13.02
C GLN A 327 -2.08 24.90 -11.57
N ARG A 328 -3.09 24.97 -10.71
CA ARG A 328 -2.94 25.29 -9.28
C ARG A 328 -2.09 24.23 -8.57
N TRP A 329 -2.35 22.96 -8.80
CA TRP A 329 -1.61 21.85 -8.20
C TRP A 329 -0.16 21.77 -8.71
N LEU A 330 0.09 22.03 -10.00
CA LEU A 330 1.46 22.12 -10.53
C LEU A 330 2.22 23.31 -9.94
N ALA A 331 1.51 24.38 -9.60
CA ALA A 331 2.05 25.56 -8.94
C ALA A 331 2.07 25.46 -7.41
N ARG A 332 1.68 24.34 -6.79
CA ARG A 332 1.46 24.23 -5.33
C ARG A 332 2.64 24.67 -4.44
N PHE A 333 3.87 24.66 -4.97
CA PHE A 333 5.07 25.10 -4.27
C PHE A 333 5.56 26.50 -4.67
N ASP A 334 4.80 27.24 -5.47
CA ASP A 334 5.09 28.64 -5.78
C ASP A 334 4.82 29.51 -4.55
N ASP A 335 5.60 30.57 -4.36
CA ASP A 335 5.42 31.50 -3.24
C ASP A 335 4.04 32.17 -3.26
N ASP A 336 3.47 32.38 -4.46
CA ASP A 336 2.17 32.99 -4.74
C ASP A 336 1.03 31.98 -4.99
N SER A 337 1.25 30.70 -4.70
CA SER A 337 0.22 29.66 -4.91
C SER A 337 -0.94 29.79 -3.94
N ASP A 338 -2.14 29.44 -4.43
CA ASP A 338 -3.38 29.37 -3.67
C ASP A 338 -3.85 27.93 -3.40
N TRP A 339 -3.05 26.92 -3.75
CA TRP A 339 -3.37 25.51 -3.53
C TRP A 339 -3.08 25.08 -2.07
N PRO A 340 -3.98 24.30 -1.42
CA PRO A 340 -5.33 23.97 -1.88
C PRO A 340 -6.32 25.13 -1.68
N THR A 341 -6.15 25.89 -0.59
CA THR A 341 -6.80 27.18 -0.35
C THR A 341 -5.83 28.16 0.34
N PRO A 342 -6.04 29.49 0.21
CA PRO A 342 -5.22 30.48 0.91
C PRO A 342 -5.23 30.35 2.44
N ASP A 343 -6.39 30.04 3.03
CA ASP A 343 -6.54 29.92 4.49
C ASP A 343 -5.64 28.83 5.07
N ILE A 344 -5.60 27.68 4.39
CA ILE A 344 -4.81 26.52 4.79
C ILE A 344 -3.29 26.78 4.66
N ARG A 345 -2.87 27.58 3.67
CA ARG A 345 -1.45 27.95 3.51
C ARG A 345 -0.95 28.94 4.56
N GLY A 346 -1.84 29.66 5.24
CA GLY A 346 -1.49 30.62 6.28
C GLY A 346 -1.03 29.99 7.60
N HIS A 347 -1.12 28.67 7.73
CA HIS A 347 -0.65 27.93 8.90
C HIS A 347 0.89 27.82 8.89
N GLU A 348 1.54 28.20 10.01
CA GLU A 348 2.97 27.98 10.18
C GLU A 348 3.28 26.48 10.24
N PRO A 349 4.36 26.01 9.59
CA PRO A 349 4.69 24.59 9.59
C PRO A 349 4.88 24.05 11.00
N GLY A 350 4.29 22.89 11.27
CA GLY A 350 4.59 22.13 12.49
C GLY A 350 6.08 21.80 12.59
N ALA A 351 6.56 21.50 13.80
CA ALA A 351 7.94 21.06 13.99
C ALA A 351 8.27 19.89 13.03
N PRO A 352 9.49 19.83 12.46
CA PRO A 352 9.85 18.79 11.50
C PRO A 352 9.58 17.40 12.10
N ALA A 353 9.06 16.49 11.27
CA ALA A 353 8.83 15.11 11.66
C ALA A 353 10.11 14.54 12.30
N VAL A 354 9.97 14.11 13.56
CA VAL A 354 11.01 13.38 14.28
C VAL A 354 11.26 12.08 13.51
N ASP A 355 12.54 11.68 13.37
CA ASP A 355 12.91 10.39 12.79
C ASP A 355 11.95 9.30 13.30
N PRO A 356 11.30 8.53 12.40
CA PRO A 356 10.35 7.52 12.83
C PRO A 356 11.07 6.55 13.77
N VAL A 357 10.54 6.44 14.98
CA VAL A 357 10.99 5.46 15.95
C VAL A 357 10.98 4.10 15.27
N PRO A 358 12.12 3.41 15.13
CA PRO A 358 12.16 2.15 14.39
C PRO A 358 11.13 1.18 15.00
N THR A 359 10.21 0.70 14.17
CA THR A 359 9.11 -0.18 14.58
C THR A 359 9.53 -1.64 14.69
N HIS A 360 10.77 -1.95 14.34
CA HIS A 360 11.30 -3.30 14.41
C HIS A 360 12.82 -3.28 14.60
N VAL A 361 13.34 -4.32 15.24
CA VAL A 361 14.77 -4.57 15.42
C VAL A 361 15.07 -6.06 15.32
N VAL A 362 16.25 -6.40 14.79
CA VAL A 362 16.72 -7.78 14.74
C VAL A 362 17.22 -8.19 16.14
N ALA A 363 17.00 -9.44 16.53
CA ALA A 363 17.60 -9.99 17.75
C ALA A 363 19.12 -9.77 17.76
N GLY A 364 19.65 -9.29 18.89
CA GLY A 364 21.03 -8.86 19.08
C GLY A 364 21.27 -7.36 18.90
N SER A 365 20.34 -6.63 18.28
CA SER A 365 20.38 -5.16 18.19
C SER A 365 19.80 -4.50 19.44
N THR A 366 20.14 -3.23 19.67
CA THR A 366 19.55 -2.42 20.74
C THR A 366 18.13 -1.97 20.37
N ILE A 367 17.25 -1.95 21.36
CA ILE A 367 15.90 -1.42 21.28
C ILE A 367 15.99 0.12 21.19
N PRO A 368 15.43 0.77 20.16
CA PRO A 368 15.61 2.20 19.93
C PRO A 368 14.74 3.07 20.85
N SER A 369 13.69 2.50 21.44
CA SER A 369 12.71 3.24 22.24
C SER A 369 11.97 2.33 23.21
N GLU A 370 11.72 2.86 24.40
CA GLU A 370 10.96 2.14 25.43
C GLU A 370 9.54 1.81 24.96
N GLY A 371 9.04 0.63 25.32
CA GLY A 371 7.70 0.21 24.94
C GLY A 371 7.49 -1.30 24.97
N TRP A 372 6.29 -1.73 24.59
CA TRP A 372 5.96 -3.12 24.34
C TRP A 372 6.37 -3.54 22.94
N TRP A 373 7.00 -4.70 22.84
CA TRP A 373 7.45 -5.30 21.60
C TRP A 373 7.10 -6.78 21.60
N TYR A 374 6.89 -7.36 20.42
CA TYR A 374 6.61 -8.78 20.25
C TYR A 374 7.42 -9.33 19.07
N THR A 375 7.51 -10.64 18.96
CA THR A 375 8.07 -11.31 17.78
C THR A 375 7.18 -12.43 17.31
N LEU A 376 7.04 -12.57 15.99
CA LEU A 376 6.31 -13.69 15.37
C LEU A 376 7.06 -15.03 15.51
N ALA A 377 8.30 -15.00 15.98
CA ALA A 377 9.10 -16.21 16.20
C ALA A 377 8.64 -17.03 17.42
N GLN A 378 7.84 -16.46 18.32
CA GLN A 378 7.29 -17.12 19.50
C GLN A 378 5.91 -16.58 19.84
N ASP A 379 4.98 -17.50 20.07
CA ASP A 379 3.67 -17.18 20.62
C ASP A 379 3.80 -16.53 22.00
N GLN A 380 2.98 -15.51 22.25
CA GLN A 380 2.99 -14.75 23.52
C GLN A 380 4.34 -14.12 23.87
N SER A 381 5.13 -13.74 22.85
CA SER A 381 6.44 -13.10 23.01
C SER A 381 6.39 -11.63 23.44
N ARG A 382 5.19 -11.02 23.50
CA ARG A 382 4.99 -9.62 23.84
C ARG A 382 5.62 -9.29 25.19
N ARG A 383 6.56 -8.35 25.21
CA ARG A 383 7.25 -7.91 26.42
C ARG A 383 7.68 -6.46 26.34
N TYR A 384 7.83 -5.85 27.52
CA TYR A 384 8.29 -4.49 27.64
C TYR A 384 9.81 -4.42 27.59
N PHE A 385 10.32 -3.44 26.85
CA PHE A 385 11.74 -3.09 26.75
C PHE A 385 11.93 -1.61 27.08
N LYS A 386 13.09 -1.28 27.64
CA LYS A 386 13.60 0.09 27.71
C LYS A 386 14.43 0.39 26.46
N ALA A 387 14.60 1.67 26.17
CA ALA A 387 15.59 2.09 25.19
C ALA A 387 16.98 1.53 25.57
N ASP A 388 17.76 1.15 24.57
CA ASP A 388 19.08 0.52 24.64
C ASP A 388 19.13 -0.91 25.20
N ASP A 389 17.99 -1.50 25.60
CA ASP A 389 17.94 -2.94 25.90
C ASP A 389 18.34 -3.75 24.66
N VAL A 390 18.95 -4.92 24.84
CA VAL A 390 19.30 -5.79 23.69
C VAL A 390 18.13 -6.71 23.37
N ALA A 391 17.67 -6.69 22.12
CA ALA A 391 16.63 -7.57 21.62
C ALA A 391 17.05 -9.04 21.73
N PRO A 392 16.37 -9.88 22.54
CA PRO A 392 16.86 -11.22 22.84
C PRO A 392 16.60 -12.19 21.67
N PRO A 393 17.47 -13.19 21.45
CA PRO A 393 17.18 -14.27 20.53
C PRO A 393 16.07 -15.17 21.08
N ILE A 394 15.27 -15.73 20.18
CA ILE A 394 14.21 -16.69 20.50
C ILE A 394 14.53 -17.96 19.71
N SER A 395 14.96 -19.02 20.42
CA SER A 395 15.48 -20.32 19.93
C SER A 395 17.00 -20.41 19.64
N GLN A 396 17.59 -21.57 19.97
CA GLN A 396 18.97 -21.99 19.63
C GLN A 396 19.05 -22.77 18.30
N ASP A 397 17.92 -22.99 17.62
CA ASP A 397 17.87 -23.73 16.35
C ASP A 397 18.05 -22.77 15.17
N THR A 398 19.17 -22.91 14.46
CA THR A 398 19.61 -22.03 13.37
C THR A 398 18.87 -22.23 12.03
N SER A 399 17.82 -23.07 12.02
CA SER A 399 17.07 -23.46 10.83
C SER A 399 15.87 -22.56 10.49
N ARG A 400 15.45 -21.67 11.41
CA ARG A 400 14.42 -20.65 11.16
C ARG A 400 15.10 -19.29 11.05
N GLY A 401 14.66 -18.45 10.11
CA GLY A 401 15.29 -17.16 9.77
C GLY A 401 15.47 -16.19 10.95
N ARG A 402 16.00 -15.00 10.67
CA ARG A 402 16.32 -13.99 11.70
C ARG A 402 15.08 -13.63 12.54
N VAL A 403 15.24 -13.66 13.87
CA VAL A 403 14.21 -13.21 14.82
C VAL A 403 14.13 -11.69 14.76
N ILE A 404 12.94 -11.16 14.48
CA ILE A 404 12.66 -9.72 14.43
C ILE A 404 11.68 -9.40 15.56
N TRP A 405 12.07 -8.48 16.43
CA TRP A 405 11.21 -7.85 17.42
C TRP A 405 10.53 -6.64 16.79
N GLN A 406 9.22 -6.56 16.89
CA GLN A 406 8.38 -5.50 16.36
C GLN A 406 7.76 -4.75 17.53
N ARG A 407 7.73 -3.42 17.46
CA ARG A 407 7.04 -2.60 18.43
C ARG A 407 5.55 -2.89 18.31
N ASP A 408 4.93 -3.19 19.43
CA ASP A 408 3.50 -3.47 19.47
C ASP A 408 2.71 -2.17 19.22
N ILE A 409 1.61 -2.26 18.49
CA ILE A 409 0.73 -1.11 18.27
C ILE A 409 0.00 -0.78 19.58
N ASP A 410 -0.36 -1.81 20.35
CA ASP A 410 -0.86 -1.65 21.70
C ASP A 410 0.34 -1.45 22.64
N GLN A 411 0.39 -0.31 23.33
CA GLN A 411 1.41 0.02 24.33
C GLN A 411 0.88 -0.07 25.77
N GLY A 412 -0.36 -0.54 25.95
CA GLY A 412 -0.95 -0.80 27.25
C GLY A 412 -0.28 -1.98 27.97
N VAL A 413 -0.25 -1.92 29.30
CA VAL A 413 0.15 -3.07 30.12
C VAL A 413 -0.81 -4.22 29.79
N PRO A 414 -0.32 -5.43 29.43
CA PRO A 414 -1.19 -6.55 29.16
C PRO A 414 -2.09 -6.77 30.36
N GLU A 415 -3.41 -6.77 30.14
CA GLU A 415 -4.36 -7.05 31.22
C GLU A 415 -4.02 -8.42 31.82
N PRO A 416 -3.97 -8.55 33.15
CA PRO A 416 -3.74 -9.83 33.79
C PRO A 416 -4.80 -10.81 33.31
N GLU A 417 -4.34 -12.00 32.90
CA GLU A 417 -5.20 -13.04 32.36
C GLU A 417 -6.37 -13.27 33.33
N PRO A 418 -7.64 -13.13 32.89
CA PRO A 418 -8.78 -13.32 33.78
C PRO A 418 -8.75 -14.71 34.41
N ALA A 419 -9.12 -14.84 35.68
CA ALA A 419 -9.02 -16.12 36.39
C ALA A 419 -9.70 -17.26 35.60
N ARG A 420 -8.99 -18.38 35.43
CA ARG A 420 -9.51 -19.60 34.79
C ARG A 420 -10.25 -20.51 35.76
N GLY A 421 -10.45 -20.07 37.00
CA GLY A 421 -11.20 -20.75 38.03
C GLY A 421 -12.10 -19.77 38.77
N ALA A 422 -13.33 -20.17 39.08
CA ALA A 422 -14.28 -19.38 39.84
C ALA A 422 -15.32 -20.28 40.52
N GLU A 423 -15.90 -19.82 41.62
CA GLU A 423 -16.91 -20.57 42.38
C GLU A 423 -18.33 -20.30 41.88
N THR A 424 -19.25 -21.23 42.11
CA THR A 424 -20.69 -20.99 41.94
C THR A 424 -21.12 -19.65 42.56
N GLY A 425 -21.87 -18.86 41.80
CA GLY A 425 -22.37 -17.54 42.20
C GLY A 425 -21.40 -16.38 41.94
N GLN A 426 -20.12 -16.65 41.68
CA GLN A 426 -19.19 -15.60 41.23
C GLN A 426 -19.43 -15.26 39.75
N LEU A 427 -19.24 -13.99 39.41
CA LEU A 427 -19.34 -13.51 38.04
C LEU A 427 -18.20 -14.11 37.20
N ALA A 428 -18.54 -14.73 36.07
CA ALA A 428 -17.58 -15.40 35.20
C ALA A 428 -16.52 -14.42 34.69
N PRO A 429 -15.23 -14.62 35.01
CA PRO A 429 -14.13 -13.78 34.52
C PRO A 429 -13.95 -13.86 32.99
N ARG A 430 -14.44 -14.94 32.38
CA ARG A 430 -14.32 -15.26 30.95
C ARG A 430 -15.65 -15.74 30.40
N ALA A 431 -15.97 -15.30 29.20
CA ALA A 431 -17.01 -15.94 28.41
C ALA A 431 -16.50 -17.31 27.93
N GLY A 432 -17.39 -18.28 27.83
CA GLY A 432 -17.07 -19.56 27.22
C GLY A 432 -17.47 -20.76 28.05
N GLN A 433 -16.88 -21.90 27.73
CA GLN A 433 -17.22 -23.17 28.34
C GLN A 433 -16.41 -23.41 29.62
N TRP A 434 -17.12 -23.73 30.70
CA TRP A 434 -16.59 -24.03 32.01
C TRP A 434 -16.93 -25.47 32.38
N ARG A 435 -16.01 -26.16 33.04
CA ARG A 435 -16.17 -27.54 33.54
C ARG A 435 -16.16 -27.53 35.07
N ALA A 436 -17.04 -28.30 35.67
CA ALA A 436 -16.99 -28.54 37.12
C ALA A 436 -15.67 -29.26 37.47
N HIS A 437 -14.91 -28.70 38.40
CA HIS A 437 -13.62 -29.27 38.80
C HIS A 437 -13.79 -30.61 39.54
N GLU A 438 -14.86 -30.72 40.33
CA GLU A 438 -15.11 -31.86 41.23
C GLU A 438 -16.00 -32.94 40.63
N VAL A 439 -16.66 -32.66 39.51
CA VAL A 439 -17.62 -33.58 38.88
C VAL A 439 -17.25 -33.74 37.40
N ALA A 440 -16.82 -34.94 37.02
CA ALA A 440 -16.56 -35.26 35.63
C ALA A 440 -17.84 -35.09 34.79
N ASP A 441 -17.68 -34.63 33.55
CA ASP A 441 -18.75 -34.48 32.55
C ASP A 441 -19.86 -33.46 32.84
N VAL A 442 -19.66 -32.58 33.83
CA VAL A 442 -20.53 -31.40 34.05
C VAL A 442 -19.88 -30.15 33.45
N TRP A 443 -20.63 -29.48 32.57
CA TRP A 443 -20.18 -28.30 31.84
C TRP A 443 -21.27 -27.22 31.82
N CYS A 444 -20.87 -25.97 31.72
CA CYS A 444 -21.77 -24.86 31.42
C CYS A 444 -21.10 -23.87 30.46
N VAL A 445 -21.91 -23.10 29.74
CA VAL A 445 -21.44 -21.96 28.95
C VAL A 445 -22.05 -20.72 29.57
N VAL A 446 -21.22 -19.73 29.88
CA VAL A 446 -21.65 -18.46 30.49
C VAL A 446 -20.96 -17.30 29.79
N ALA A 447 -21.65 -16.16 29.70
CA ALA A 447 -21.06 -14.93 29.21
C ALA A 447 -20.11 -14.31 30.24
N LYS A 448 -19.22 -13.41 29.81
CA LYS A 448 -18.37 -12.64 30.72
C LYS A 448 -19.28 -11.84 31.67
N HIS A 449 -18.99 -11.90 32.96
CA HIS A 449 -19.77 -11.30 34.06
C HIS A 449 -21.14 -11.92 34.35
N GLU A 450 -21.43 -13.12 33.85
CA GLU A 450 -22.62 -13.88 34.25
C GLU A 450 -22.29 -14.79 35.45
N PRO A 451 -23.19 -14.94 36.45
CA PRO A 451 -22.92 -15.78 37.61
C PRO A 451 -22.82 -17.27 37.23
N LEU A 452 -21.79 -17.95 37.74
CA LEU A 452 -21.61 -19.38 37.49
C LEU A 452 -22.67 -20.23 38.22
N PRO A 453 -23.26 -21.23 37.57
CA PRO A 453 -24.40 -21.97 38.12
C PRO A 453 -24.02 -22.92 39.25
N ALA A 454 -25.01 -23.30 40.05
CA ALA A 454 -24.91 -24.39 41.02
C ALA A 454 -25.20 -25.72 40.33
N TYR A 455 -24.50 -26.79 40.73
CA TYR A 455 -24.81 -28.14 40.28
C TYR A 455 -25.66 -28.86 41.34
N GLN A 456 -26.90 -29.24 40.99
CA GLN A 456 -27.85 -29.89 41.90
C GLN A 456 -28.06 -29.11 43.24
N GLY A 457 -28.05 -27.79 43.17
CA GLY A 457 -28.21 -26.92 44.35
C GLY A 457 -26.99 -26.86 45.28
N ARG A 458 -25.84 -27.43 44.89
CA ARG A 458 -24.59 -27.37 45.65
C ARG A 458 -23.58 -26.42 44.99
N PRO A 459 -22.82 -25.65 45.78
CA PRO A 459 -21.72 -24.84 45.26
C PRO A 459 -20.58 -25.76 44.81
N ILE A 460 -20.01 -25.47 43.65
CA ILE A 460 -18.86 -26.18 43.09
C ILE A 460 -17.85 -25.20 42.50
N THR A 461 -16.62 -25.68 42.32
CA THR A 461 -15.58 -24.92 41.62
C THR A 461 -15.65 -25.18 40.12
N TRP A 462 -15.65 -24.12 39.33
CA TRP A 462 -15.64 -24.16 37.87
C TRP A 462 -14.25 -23.85 37.33
N ARG A 463 -13.86 -24.55 36.27
CA ARG A 463 -12.62 -24.31 35.53
C ARG A 463 -12.94 -23.98 34.09
N TRP A 464 -12.40 -22.86 33.60
CA TRP A 464 -12.57 -22.43 32.23
C TRP A 464 -11.76 -23.31 31.27
N MET A 465 -12.38 -23.68 30.15
CA MET A 465 -11.83 -24.67 29.21
C MET A 465 -11.43 -24.02 27.88
N HIS A 466 -12.37 -23.38 27.20
CA HIS A 466 -12.11 -22.62 25.97
C HIS A 466 -13.21 -21.58 25.74
N GLU A 467 -12.95 -20.62 24.85
CA GLU A 467 -13.97 -19.69 24.38
C GLU A 467 -15.09 -20.47 23.72
N ALA A 468 -16.34 -20.15 24.07
CA ALA A 468 -17.47 -20.63 23.30
C ALA A 468 -17.51 -19.81 22.01
N VAL A 469 -17.74 -20.46 20.88
CA VAL A 469 -18.05 -19.77 19.62
C VAL A 469 -19.38 -19.06 19.86
N ALA A 470 -19.31 -17.78 20.24
CA ALA A 470 -20.49 -16.94 20.22
C ALA A 470 -20.98 -16.92 18.78
N ALA A 471 -22.25 -17.27 18.57
CA ALA A 471 -22.86 -17.05 17.27
C ALA A 471 -22.69 -15.56 16.92
N PRO A 472 -22.25 -15.23 15.70
CA PRO A 472 -22.05 -13.85 15.30
C PRO A 472 -23.35 -13.05 15.50
N ALA A 473 -23.23 -11.80 15.93
CA ALA A 473 -24.38 -10.91 16.03
C ALA A 473 -25.08 -10.85 14.66
N GLY A 474 -26.33 -11.33 14.58
CA GLY A 474 -27.08 -11.48 13.34
C GLY A 474 -27.21 -12.92 12.79
N ALA A 475 -26.77 -13.95 13.53
CA ALA A 475 -26.96 -15.34 13.12
C ALA A 475 -28.45 -15.71 12.93
N ALA A 476 -28.73 -16.59 11.96
CA ALA A 476 -30.08 -17.08 11.70
C ALA A 476 -30.59 -17.95 12.87
N HIS A 477 -31.86 -17.80 13.24
CA HIS A 477 -32.52 -18.54 14.31
C HIS A 477 -33.67 -19.38 13.75
N GLY A 478 -33.95 -20.53 14.36
CA GLY A 478 -35.11 -21.36 14.04
C GLY A 478 -35.63 -22.08 15.27
N ARG A 479 -36.95 -22.18 15.42
CA ARG A 479 -37.59 -22.82 16.58
C ARG A 479 -37.89 -24.29 16.31
N SER A 480 -37.92 -25.14 17.33
CA SER A 480 -38.42 -26.52 17.22
C SER A 480 -39.76 -26.56 16.47
N GLY A 481 -39.91 -27.51 15.56
CA GLY A 481 -41.08 -27.61 14.69
C GLY A 481 -41.05 -26.74 13.43
N GLN A 482 -40.13 -25.77 13.31
CA GLN A 482 -39.92 -25.01 12.08
C GLN A 482 -38.94 -25.71 11.13
N ALA A 483 -39.13 -25.48 9.83
CA ALA A 483 -38.24 -25.96 8.79
C ALA A 483 -36.94 -25.13 8.75
N CYS A 484 -35.81 -25.81 8.62
CA CYS A 484 -34.49 -25.19 8.56
C CYS A 484 -34.37 -24.27 7.34
N PRO A 485 -34.11 -22.95 7.51
CA PRO A 485 -34.10 -21.99 6.41
C PRO A 485 -32.84 -22.10 5.56
N TYR A 486 -31.71 -22.49 6.14
CA TYR A 486 -30.42 -22.60 5.45
C TYR A 486 -29.66 -23.84 5.91
N PRO A 487 -29.10 -24.65 4.99
CA PRO A 487 -28.30 -25.81 5.37
C PRO A 487 -27.04 -25.37 6.12
N GLY A 488 -26.74 -26.01 7.24
CA GLY A 488 -25.64 -25.58 8.09
C GLY A 488 -25.53 -26.37 9.39
N THR A 489 -24.54 -26.00 10.19
CA THR A 489 -24.35 -26.49 11.55
C THR A 489 -25.01 -25.53 12.52
N TRP A 490 -25.90 -26.03 13.36
CA TRP A 490 -26.70 -25.28 14.32
C TRP A 490 -26.48 -25.80 15.74
N THR A 491 -26.67 -24.95 16.74
CA THR A 491 -26.62 -25.34 18.16
C THR A 491 -27.91 -24.93 18.85
N CYS A 492 -28.35 -25.72 19.83
CA CYS A 492 -29.46 -25.37 20.70
C CYS A 492 -29.00 -24.29 21.69
N GLN A 493 -29.81 -23.25 21.86
CA GLN A 493 -29.52 -22.13 22.75
C GLN A 493 -29.81 -22.48 24.21
N GLU A 494 -30.86 -23.28 24.46
CA GLU A 494 -31.36 -23.59 25.79
C GLU A 494 -30.76 -24.88 26.39
N PHE A 495 -30.25 -25.80 25.56
CA PHE A 495 -29.72 -27.09 26.00
C PHE A 495 -28.40 -27.46 25.31
N ALA A 496 -27.49 -28.06 26.08
CA ALA A 496 -26.22 -28.55 25.57
C ALA A 496 -26.40 -29.87 24.79
N THR A 497 -26.70 -29.76 23.50
CA THR A 497 -26.87 -30.92 22.60
C THR A 497 -25.70 -31.16 21.66
N GLY A 498 -24.70 -30.26 21.69
CA GLY A 498 -23.61 -30.21 20.71
C GLY A 498 -24.06 -29.66 19.35
N PRO A 499 -23.13 -29.29 18.45
CA PRO A 499 -23.47 -28.83 17.11
C PRO A 499 -24.13 -29.93 16.30
N GLN A 500 -25.24 -29.62 15.64
CA GLN A 500 -25.98 -30.54 14.78
C GLN A 500 -26.13 -29.94 13.38
N THR A 501 -25.93 -30.78 12.36
CA THR A 501 -26.08 -30.35 10.97
C THR A 501 -27.51 -30.58 10.51
N PHE A 502 -28.15 -29.51 10.03
CA PHE A 502 -29.48 -29.57 9.43
C PHE A 502 -29.40 -29.20 7.95
N MET A 503 -30.11 -29.96 7.12
CA MET A 503 -30.30 -29.66 5.70
C MET A 503 -31.49 -28.71 5.53
N HIS A 504 -31.52 -27.96 4.44
CA HIS A 504 -32.66 -27.10 4.10
C HIS A 504 -33.99 -27.88 4.18
N GLN A 505 -35.03 -27.27 4.77
CA GLN A 505 -36.35 -27.86 5.05
C GLN A 505 -36.41 -28.96 6.13
N THR A 506 -35.30 -29.32 6.78
CA THR A 506 -35.35 -30.26 7.91
C THR A 506 -36.05 -29.62 9.10
N ILE A 507 -36.98 -30.32 9.74
CA ILE A 507 -37.69 -29.80 10.92
C ILE A 507 -36.75 -29.83 12.13
N PHE A 508 -36.63 -28.69 12.82
CA PHE A 508 -35.85 -28.60 14.04
C PHE A 508 -36.45 -29.47 15.16
N PRO A 509 -35.65 -30.32 15.82
CA PRO A 509 -36.15 -31.23 16.83
C PRO A 509 -36.40 -30.48 18.15
N GLN A 510 -37.27 -31.08 18.98
CA GLN A 510 -37.38 -30.76 20.40
C GLN A 510 -36.25 -31.43 21.17
N ILE A 511 -35.82 -30.79 22.26
CA ILE A 511 -34.85 -31.39 23.19
C ILE A 511 -35.57 -31.70 24.49
N ASN A 512 -35.48 -32.94 24.96
CA ASN A 512 -36.18 -33.43 26.16
C ASN A 512 -37.71 -33.16 26.15
N GLY A 513 -38.33 -33.16 24.96
CA GLY A 513 -39.76 -32.89 24.80
C GLY A 513 -40.15 -31.41 24.97
N GLN A 514 -39.17 -30.50 24.98
CA GLN A 514 -39.39 -29.05 25.05
C GLN A 514 -39.02 -28.37 23.73
N ASP A 515 -39.77 -27.33 23.37
CA ASP A 515 -39.46 -26.47 22.23
C ASP A 515 -38.25 -25.58 22.55
N VAL A 516 -37.29 -25.58 21.64
CA VAL A 516 -36.01 -24.89 21.79
C VAL A 516 -35.72 -23.99 20.59
N THR A 517 -34.72 -23.13 20.75
CA THR A 517 -34.20 -22.24 19.72
C THR A 517 -32.88 -22.78 19.22
N TRP A 518 -32.81 -22.98 17.91
CA TRP A 518 -31.59 -23.36 17.20
C TRP A 518 -30.96 -22.12 16.58
N VAL A 519 -29.64 -21.99 16.73
CA VAL A 519 -28.86 -20.86 16.22
C VAL A 519 -27.80 -21.38 15.25
N LEU A 520 -27.71 -20.75 14.07
CA LEU A 520 -26.74 -21.12 13.03
C LEU A 520 -25.32 -20.76 13.48
N VAL A 521 -24.44 -21.75 13.46
CA VAL A 521 -23.01 -21.63 13.80
C VAL A 521 -22.17 -21.49 12.54
N THR A 522 -22.47 -22.25 11.48
CA THR A 522 -21.72 -22.19 10.22
C THR A 522 -22.59 -22.69 9.05
N PHE A 523 -22.58 -21.97 7.92
CA PHE A 523 -23.22 -22.45 6.69
C PHE A 523 -22.50 -23.69 6.13
N MET A 524 -23.26 -24.62 5.58
CA MET A 524 -22.69 -25.74 4.84
C MET A 524 -22.31 -25.24 3.43
N LYS A 525 -21.05 -25.40 3.03
CA LYS A 525 -20.54 -25.00 1.70
C LYS A 525 -21.09 -25.87 0.58
#